data_AF-A0AAU2DBS6-F1
#
_entry.id   AF-A0AAU2DBS6-F1
#
_cell.length_a   1.000
_cell.length_b   1.000
_cell.length_c   1.000
_cell.angle_alpha   90.00
_cell.angle_beta   90.00
_cell.angle_gamma   90.00
#
_symmetry.space_group_name_H-M   'P 1'
#
loop_
_entity.id
_entity.type
_entity.pdbx_description
1 polymer ?
#
loop_
_entity_poly.entity_id
_entity_poly.type
_entity_poly.pdbx_seq_one_letter_code
_entity_poly.pdbx_strand_id
1 'polypeptide(L)' 'MTAPFDKLDAFVWWRLIRMLRERHRWSWGDVRRRFTTATGRWRPIAADGIELFRIASVTVSRYRYRASTIPNPWQPANPV' A
#
# COMPACT_ATOMS: atom_id res chain seq x y z
N MET A 1 -6.17 13.83 12.39
CA MET A 1 -6.56 13.39 11.04
C MET A 1 -6.02 11.99 10.82
N THR A 2 -6.85 10.96 10.89
CA THR A 2 -6.44 9.57 10.62
C THR A 2 -6.20 9.43 9.12
N ALA A 3 -4.99 9.04 8.69
CA ALA A 3 -4.69 8.99 7.26
C ALA A 3 -5.48 7.83 6.62
N PRO A 4 -6.31 8.07 5.59
CA PRO A 4 -7.17 7.03 5.01
C PRO A 4 -6.38 5.82 4.49
N PHE A 5 -5.11 6.00 4.12
CA PHE A 5 -4.23 4.94 3.61
C PHE A 5 -3.69 4.01 4.70
N ASP A 6 -3.70 4.38 5.98
CA ASP A 6 -3.32 3.47 7.06
C ASP A 6 -4.24 2.25 7.13
N LYS A 7 -5.52 2.43 6.79
CA LYS A 7 -6.50 1.33 6.72
C LYS A 7 -6.19 0.37 5.58
N LEU A 8 -5.70 0.88 4.45
CA LEU A 8 -5.30 0.06 3.31
C LEU A 8 -4.04 -0.73 3.64
N ASP A 9 -3.05 -0.12 4.32
CA ASP A 9 -1.87 -0.83 4.80
C ASP A 9 -2.25 -1.99 5.73
N ALA A 10 -3.12 -1.74 6.70
CA ALA A 10 -3.60 -2.78 7.60
C ALA A 10 -4.32 -3.91 6.84
N PHE A 11 -5.20 -3.57 5.90
CA PHE A 11 -5.92 -4.55 5.10
C PHE A 11 -4.96 -5.43 4.27
N VAL A 12 -4.03 -4.81 3.55
CA VAL A 12 -3.05 -5.52 2.71
C VAL A 12 -2.15 -6.41 3.56
N TRP A 13 -1.68 -5.93 4.72
CA TRP A 13 -0.88 -6.70 5.64
C TRP A 13 -1.61 -7.97 6.10
N TRP A 14 -2.87 -7.85 6.56
CA TRP A 14 -3.67 -9.00 6.98
C TRP A 14 -3.91 -10.00 5.85
N ARG A 15 -4.20 -9.50 4.65
CA ARG A 15 -4.42 -10.34 3.47
C ARG A 15 -3.17 -11.15 3.13
N LEU A 16 -2.00 -10.53 3.13
CA LEU A 16 -0.73 -11.18 2.81
C LEU A 16 -0.30 -12.18 3.90
N ILE A 17 -0.39 -11.82 5.17
CA ILE A 17 -0.09 -12.76 6.27
C ILE A 17 -0.97 -14.00 6.19
N ARG A 18 -2.28 -13.83 5.91
CA ARG A 18 -3.18 -14.96 5.76
C ARG A 18 -2.81 -15.84 4.57
N MET A 19 -2.47 -15.25 3.42
CA MET A 19 -2.02 -16.00 2.25
C MET A 19 -0.71 -16.76 2.51
N LEU A 20 0.29 -16.10 3.11
CA LEU A 20 1.57 -16.73 3.46
C LEU A 20 1.36 -17.87 4.46
N ARG A 21 0.52 -17.65 5.47
CA ARG A 21 0.20 -18.66 6.47
C ARG A 21 -0.43 -19.89 5.83
N GLU A 22 -1.38 -19.70 4.92
CA GLU A 22 -2.02 -20.81 4.19
C GLU A 22 -1.03 -21.54 3.26
N ARG A 23 -0.27 -20.78 2.46
CA ARG A 23 0.70 -21.30 1.50
C ARG A 23 1.77 -22.17 2.15
N HIS A 24 2.26 -21.75 3.32
CA HIS A 24 3.34 -22.41 4.05
C HIS A 24 2.85 -23.25 5.23
N ARG A 25 1.53 -23.38 5.42
CA ARG A 25 0.88 -24.10 6.53
C ARG A 25 1.40 -23.67 7.92
N TRP A 26 1.69 -22.39 8.08
CA TRP A 26 2.27 -21.84 9.31
C TRP A 26 1.25 -21.71 10.44
N SER A 27 1.73 -21.87 11.67
CA SER A 27 1.02 -21.41 12.87
C SER A 27 1.17 -19.90 13.04
N TRP A 28 0.36 -19.29 13.92
CA TRP A 28 0.58 -17.89 14.31
C TRP A 28 1.91 -17.69 15.06
N GLY A 29 2.42 -18.73 15.73
CA GLY A 29 3.74 -18.72 16.36
C GLY A 29 4.87 -18.58 15.32
N ASP A 30 4.76 -19.29 14.20
CA ASP A 30 5.73 -19.20 13.10
C ASP A 30 5.72 -17.83 12.44
N VAL A 31 4.53 -17.29 12.19
CA VAL A 31 4.35 -15.92 11.68
C VAL A 31 5.03 -14.93 12.62
N ARG A 32 4.75 -15.02 13.94
CA ARG A 32 5.36 -14.12 14.93
C ARG A 32 6.87 -14.28 14.98
N ARG A 33 7.40 -15.50 14.98
CA ARG A 33 8.84 -15.77 14.99
C ARG A 33 9.55 -15.18 13.77
N ARG A 34 8.90 -15.15 12.60
CA ARG A 34 9.49 -14.69 11.34
C ARG A 34 9.37 -13.18 11.15
N PHE A 35 8.22 -12.61 11.52
CA PHE A 35 7.88 -11.22 11.27
C PHE A 35 7.89 -10.34 12.52
N THR A 36 8.47 -10.77 13.64
CA THR A 36 8.73 -9.88 14.77
C THR A 36 10.21 -9.86 15.14
N THR A 37 10.64 -8.73 15.68
CA THR A 37 11.96 -8.55 16.28
C THR A 37 11.99 -9.15 17.69
N ALA A 38 13.19 -9.34 18.26
CA ALA A 38 13.36 -9.81 19.65
C ALA A 38 12.65 -8.91 20.68
N THR A 39 12.44 -7.63 20.35
CA THR A 39 11.70 -6.66 21.18
C THR A 39 10.19 -6.69 20.95
N GLY A 40 9.70 -7.58 20.09
CA GLY A 40 8.28 -7.75 19.79
C GLY A 40 7.72 -6.78 18.74
N ARG A 41 8.53 -5.90 18.14
CA ARG A 41 8.07 -5.05 17.03
C ARG A 41 7.90 -5.86 15.76
N TRP A 42 6.82 -5.61 15.03
CA TRP A 42 6.60 -6.21 13.72
C TRP A 42 7.63 -5.72 12.70
N ARG A 43 8.13 -6.66 11.90
CA ARG A 43 8.99 -6.42 10.74
C ARG A 43 8.12 -6.23 9.50
N PRO A 44 8.58 -5.47 8.52
CA PRO A 44 7.97 -5.46 7.21
C PRO A 44 7.91 -6.86 6.61
N ILE A 45 6.88 -7.14 5.82
CA ILE A 45 6.82 -8.37 5.04
C ILE A 45 7.79 -8.21 3.88
N ALA A 46 8.79 -9.09 3.78
CA ALA A 46 9.74 -9.08 2.68
C ALA A 46 10.04 -10.51 2.19
N ALA A 47 10.28 -10.65 0.88
CA ALA A 47 10.69 -11.90 0.23
C ALA A 47 11.62 -11.57 -0.94
N ASP A 48 12.71 -12.33 -1.09
CA ASP A 48 13.69 -12.18 -2.18
C ASP A 48 14.19 -10.74 -2.39
N GLY A 49 14.40 -10.00 -1.29
CA GLY A 49 14.84 -8.61 -1.31
C GLY A 49 13.74 -7.59 -1.63
N ILE A 50 12.50 -8.02 -1.88
CA ILE A 50 11.35 -7.16 -2.12
C ILE A 50 10.55 -7.01 -0.84
N GLU A 51 10.41 -5.76 -0.37
CA GLU A 51 9.60 -5.40 0.79
C GLU A 51 8.21 -4.94 0.37
N LEU A 52 7.19 -5.31 1.16
CA LEU A 52 5.85 -4.77 1.03
C LEU A 52 5.89 -3.25 1.20
N PHE A 53 5.57 -2.54 0.14
CA PHE A 53 5.49 -1.09 0.13
C PHE A 53 4.43 -0.57 1.11
N ARG A 54 4.80 0.43 1.91
CA ARG A 54 3.90 1.11 2.84
C ARG A 54 3.07 2.15 2.09
N ILE A 55 1.81 1.85 1.80
CA ILE A 55 0.91 2.71 1.04
C ILE A 55 0.71 4.05 1.75
N ALA A 56 0.62 4.06 3.09
CA ALA A 56 0.44 5.29 3.85
C ALA A 56 1.66 6.24 3.81
N SER A 57 2.83 5.80 3.31
CA SER A 57 3.95 6.71 3.09
C SER A 57 3.79 7.59 1.85
N VAL A 58 2.85 7.25 0.96
CA VAL A 58 2.57 8.07 -0.22
C VAL A 58 1.84 9.34 0.22
N THR A 59 2.49 10.48 0.01
CA THR A 59 1.86 11.78 0.26
C THR A 59 0.79 12.02 -0.80
N VAL A 60 -0.47 12.01 -0.39
CA VAL A 60 -1.58 12.35 -1.29
C VAL A 60 -1.87 13.83 -1.17
N SER A 61 -1.45 14.58 -2.18
CA SER A 61 -1.87 15.96 -2.35
C SER A 61 -3.25 15.99 -2.99
N ARG A 62 -4.18 16.74 -2.38
CA ARG A 62 -5.48 16.99 -3.00
C ARG A 62 -5.23 17.62 -4.36
N TYR A 63 -5.82 17.04 -5.40
CA TYR A 63 -5.77 17.62 -6.73
C TYR A 63 -6.26 19.07 -6.66
N ARG A 64 -5.39 20.01 -7.05
CA ARG A 64 -5.76 21.42 -7.14
C ARG A 64 -6.60 21.57 -8.40
N TYR A 65 -7.83 22.04 -8.23
CA TYR A 65 -8.68 22.38 -9.35
C TYR A 65 -7.94 23.35 -10.28
N ARG A 66 -7.82 22.98 -11.56
CA ARG A 66 -7.12 23.74 -12.60
C ARG A 66 -8.05 24.37 -13.64
N ALA A 67 -9.38 24.35 -13.44
CA ALA A 67 -10.34 24.92 -14.38
C ALA A 67 -10.01 24.56 -15.85
N SER A 68 -10.00 25.54 -16.76
CA SER A 68 -9.62 25.43 -18.16
C SER A 68 -8.10 25.44 -18.43
N THR A 69 -7.25 25.41 -17.39
CA THR A 69 -5.78 25.47 -17.53
C THR A 69 -5.19 24.19 -18.11
N ILE A 70 -5.89 23.06 -18.00
CA ILE A 70 -5.49 21.82 -18.69
C ILE A 70 -6.10 21.87 -20.09
N PRO A 71 -5.28 21.98 -21.16
CA PRO A 71 -5.82 21.96 -22.51
C PRO A 71 -6.49 20.62 -22.77
N ASN A 72 -7.69 20.65 -23.35
CA ASN A 72 -8.36 19.44 -23.82
C ASN A 72 -7.57 18.89 -25.01
N PRO A 73 -7.00 17.68 -24.93
CA PRO A 73 -6.22 17.11 -26.03
C PRO A 73 -7.08 16.78 -27.27
N TRP A 74 -8.40 16.84 -27.15
CA TRP A 74 -9.35 16.51 -28.21
C TRP A 74 -10.00 17.75 -28.82
N GLN A 75 -9.25 18.84 -29.03
CA GLN A 75 -9.79 19.98 -29.78
C GLN A 75 -9.84 19.66 -31.29
N PRO A 76 -10.99 19.87 -31.96
CA PRO A 76 -11.06 19.73 -33.41
C PRO A 76 -10.15 20.76 -34.09
N ALA A 77 -9.40 20.32 -35.11
CA ALA A 77 -8.43 21.14 -35.83
C ALA A 77 -9.05 22.35 -36.58
N ASN A 78 -10.39 22.40 -36.67
CA ASN A 78 -11.11 23.50 -37.29
C ASN A 78 -12.33 23.85 -36.41
N PRO A 79 -12.24 24.90 -35.57
CA PRO A 79 -13.42 25.46 -34.93
C PRO A 79 -14.30 26.10 -36.01
N VAL A 80 -15.58 25.72 -36.03
CA VAL A 80 -16.62 26.36 -36.86
C VAL A 80 -16.87 27.81 -36.48
#